data_AF-A0A7X7F3H5-F1
#
_entry.id   AF-A0A7X7F3H5-F1
#
_cell.length_a   1.000
_cell.length_b   1.000
_cell.length_c   1.000
_cell.angle_alpha   90.00
_cell.angle_beta   90.00
_cell.angle_gamma   90.00
#
_symmetry.space_group_name_H-M   'P 1'
#
loop_
_entity.id
_entity.type
_entity.pdbx_description
1 polymer ?
#
loop_
_entity_poly.entity_id
_entity_poly.type
_entity_poly.pdbx_seq_one_letter_code
_entity_poly.pdbx_strand_id
1 'polypeptide(L)'
;IHAKRTMDGWQGEIRPAGSNYPPCELLDVELDRLVTEQFPHTLSGMANVTIHRADFRKGRIENLHGSVVGGPGKVSSSLVRAAVEHLHLQPGPRSFAPRDFVSYDRLAFAFVLNPKDGLVLAGIDWQSVPDQPILSDGETPLLGRTRQACLPQELVHAMVPNVSVHVPATPQADRLARYLPTLDVVPAAKEHGHSRIAAEPNETPQPRH
;
A
#
# COMPACT_ATOMS: atom_id res chain seq x y z
N ILE A 1 -18.00 3.73 15.52
CA ILE A 1 -16.56 4.05 15.61
C ILE A 1 -16.18 4.01 17.07
N HIS A 2 -15.21 3.17 17.47
CA HIS A 2 -14.70 3.13 18.83
C HIS A 2 -13.23 3.51 18.82
N ALA A 3 -12.88 4.67 19.38
CA ALA A 3 -11.51 5.17 19.40
C ALA A 3 -11.18 5.77 20.76
N LYS A 4 -9.96 5.51 21.25
CA LYS A 4 -9.41 6.12 22.46
C LYS A 4 -7.97 6.54 22.24
N ARG A 5 -7.56 7.61 22.91
CA ARG A 5 -6.16 8.02 22.96
C ARG A 5 -5.47 7.31 24.13
N THR A 6 -4.32 6.69 23.87
CA THR A 6 -3.45 6.06 24.87
C THR A 6 -2.09 6.77 24.93
N MET A 7 -1.21 6.37 25.86
CA MET A 7 0.16 6.90 25.92
C MET A 7 0.95 6.63 24.64
N ASP A 8 0.66 5.51 23.96
CA ASP A 8 1.33 5.08 22.73
C ASP A 8 0.65 5.60 21.45
N GLY A 9 -0.39 6.44 21.55
CA GLY A 9 -1.11 7.02 20.43
C GLY A 9 -2.58 6.60 20.35
N TRP A 10 -3.18 6.70 19.16
CA TRP A 10 -4.59 6.29 18.98
C TRP A 10 -4.72 4.76 18.95
N GLN A 11 -5.76 4.26 19.61
CA GLN A 11 -6.17 2.87 19.54
C GLN A 11 -7.69 2.79 19.32
N GLY A 12 -8.12 1.91 18.43
CA GLY A 12 -9.53 1.75 18.14
C GLY A 12 -9.82 1.02 16.85
N GLU A 13 -11.11 0.99 16.55
CA GLU A 13 -11.65 0.34 15.37
C GLU A 13 -12.81 1.13 14.75
N ILE A 14 -12.86 1.07 13.43
CA ILE A 14 -14.01 1.40 12.60
C ILE A 14 -14.52 0.08 12.07
N ARG A 15 -15.67 -0.37 12.56
CA ARG A 15 -16.42 -1.47 11.99
C ARG A 15 -17.88 -1.05 11.89
N PRO A 16 -18.59 -1.40 10.81
CA PRO A 16 -20.04 -1.38 10.83
C PRO A 16 -20.50 -2.33 11.95
N ALA A 17 -21.31 -1.83 12.87
CA ALA A 17 -21.78 -2.59 14.02
C ALA A 17 -22.89 -3.57 13.60
N GLY A 18 -22.53 -4.66 12.91
CA GLY A 18 -23.49 -5.61 12.33
C GLY A 18 -24.11 -5.10 11.01
N SER A 19 -25.03 -5.90 10.43
CA SER A 19 -25.61 -5.64 9.09
C SER A 19 -26.43 -4.35 8.97
N ASN A 20 -26.74 -3.70 10.08
CA ASN A 20 -27.70 -2.58 10.13
C ASN A 20 -27.05 -1.21 10.23
N TYR A 21 -25.72 -1.12 10.28
CA TYR A 21 -25.02 0.16 10.30
C TYR A 21 -24.31 0.39 8.98
N PRO A 22 -24.48 1.57 8.36
CA PRO A 22 -23.78 1.90 7.14
C PRO A 22 -22.26 1.93 7.39
N PRO A 23 -21.45 1.63 6.37
CA PRO A 23 -20.01 1.80 6.44
C PRO A 23 -19.66 3.28 6.70
N CYS A 24 -18.44 3.54 7.15
CA CYS A 24 -17.98 4.93 7.31
C CYS A 24 -17.66 5.51 5.93
N GLU A 25 -18.30 6.61 5.57
CA GLU A 25 -18.16 7.25 4.26
C GLU A 25 -17.55 8.64 4.38
N LEU A 26 -16.57 8.92 3.54
CA LEU A 26 -16.08 10.26 3.26
C LEU A 26 -16.59 10.62 1.87
N LEU A 27 -17.57 11.51 1.83
CA LEU A 27 -18.20 11.94 0.59
C LEU A 27 -17.49 13.17 0.03
N ASP A 28 -17.52 13.31 -1.28
CA ASP A 28 -17.04 14.49 -2.00
C ASP A 28 -15.58 14.85 -1.64
N VAL A 29 -14.72 13.83 -1.58
CA VAL A 29 -13.28 14.01 -1.39
C VAL A 29 -12.67 14.60 -2.66
N GLU A 30 -12.15 15.82 -2.54
CA GLU A 30 -11.44 16.53 -3.59
C GLU A 30 -10.03 15.94 -3.78
N LEU A 31 -9.84 15.18 -4.86
CA LEU A 31 -8.60 14.45 -5.12
C LEU A 31 -7.41 15.38 -5.39
N ASP A 32 -7.66 16.57 -5.95
CA ASP A 32 -6.61 17.56 -6.18
C ASP A 32 -5.94 18.00 -4.87
N ARG A 33 -6.74 18.24 -3.83
CA ARG A 33 -6.22 18.60 -2.51
C ARG A 33 -5.50 17.45 -1.81
N LEU A 34 -5.98 16.23 -2.03
CA LEU A 34 -5.44 15.04 -1.38
C LEU A 34 -4.13 14.59 -2.04
N VAL A 35 -4.03 14.71 -3.36
CA VAL A 35 -2.91 14.19 -4.16
C VAL A 35 -2.10 15.31 -4.79
N THR A 36 -2.71 16.11 -5.68
CA THR A 36 -2.02 17.10 -6.51
C THR A 36 -1.30 18.18 -5.68
N GLU A 37 -1.92 18.64 -4.59
CA GLU A 37 -1.31 19.66 -3.71
C GLU A 37 -0.24 19.08 -2.76
N GLN A 38 -0.23 17.77 -2.54
CA GLN A 38 0.63 17.12 -1.52
C GLN A 38 1.83 16.37 -2.13
N PHE A 39 1.74 15.98 -3.39
CA PHE A 39 2.68 15.07 -4.06
C PHE A 39 3.01 15.56 -5.48
N PRO A 40 4.14 15.14 -6.07
CA PRO A 40 4.55 15.56 -7.43
C PRO A 40 3.72 14.91 -8.57
N HIS A 41 2.55 14.39 -8.24
CA HIS A 41 1.61 13.74 -9.14
C HIS A 41 0.37 14.60 -9.32
N THR A 42 -0.43 14.31 -10.33
CA THR A 42 -1.75 14.92 -10.48
C THR A 42 -2.80 13.83 -10.47
N LEU A 43 -3.81 14.00 -9.62
CA LEU A 43 -5.05 13.25 -9.63
C LEU A 43 -6.17 14.23 -9.25
N SER A 44 -7.05 14.50 -10.21
CA SER A 44 -8.10 15.50 -10.05
C SER A 44 -9.48 14.86 -10.03
N GLY A 45 -10.48 15.61 -9.52
CA GLY A 45 -11.87 15.17 -9.49
C GLY A 45 -12.38 14.84 -8.08
N MET A 46 -13.62 14.36 -8.01
CA MET A 46 -14.29 14.04 -6.75
C MET A 46 -14.35 12.52 -6.56
N ALA A 47 -14.21 12.07 -5.32
CA ALA A 47 -14.38 10.68 -4.96
C ALA A 47 -15.11 10.50 -3.64
N ASN A 48 -15.83 9.39 -3.53
CA ASN A 48 -16.36 8.86 -2.28
C ASN A 48 -15.43 7.75 -1.81
N VAL A 49 -15.05 7.81 -0.54
CA VAL A 49 -14.23 6.78 0.12
C VAL A 49 -15.07 6.08 1.16
N THR A 50 -15.24 4.78 1.01
CA THR A 50 -15.97 3.94 1.97
C THR A 50 -14.96 3.13 2.76
N ILE A 51 -14.95 3.28 4.08
CA ILE A 51 -14.16 2.46 5.00
C ILE A 51 -15.05 1.35 5.57
N HIS A 52 -14.85 0.14 5.07
CA HIS A 52 -15.56 -1.05 5.54
C HIS A 52 -15.01 -1.55 6.87
N ARG A 53 -13.69 -1.44 7.07
CA ARG A 53 -13.04 -1.78 8.33
C ARG A 53 -11.73 -1.00 8.47
N ALA A 54 -11.48 -0.47 9.66
CA ALA A 54 -10.16 0.02 10.03
C ALA A 54 -9.84 -0.41 11.47
N ASP A 55 -8.68 -0.99 11.71
CA ASP A 55 -8.14 -1.24 13.04
C ASP A 55 -6.86 -0.41 13.18
N PHE A 56 -6.72 0.34 14.27
CA PHE A 56 -5.53 1.14 14.56
C PHE A 56 -5.00 0.88 15.96
N ARG A 57 -3.68 0.73 16.07
CA ARG A 57 -2.96 0.49 17.32
C ARG A 57 -1.67 1.31 17.35
N LYS A 58 -1.40 1.95 18.49
CA LYS A 58 -0.24 2.86 18.66
C LYS A 58 -0.15 3.94 17.57
N GLY A 59 -1.31 4.49 17.17
CA GLY A 59 -1.40 5.51 16.12
C GLY A 59 -1.15 5.01 14.69
N ARG A 60 -0.99 3.70 14.47
CA ARG A 60 -0.78 3.09 13.15
C ARG A 60 -1.97 2.25 12.74
N ILE A 61 -2.19 2.15 11.43
CA ILE A 61 -3.12 1.22 10.82
C ILE A 61 -2.56 -0.21 10.99
N GLU A 62 -3.38 -1.12 11.50
CA GLU A 62 -3.10 -2.56 11.51
C GLU A 62 -3.95 -3.31 10.48
N ASN A 63 -5.17 -2.85 10.24
CA ASN A 63 -5.98 -3.37 9.15
C ASN A 63 -6.77 -2.21 8.58
N LEU A 64 -6.87 -2.15 7.26
CA LEU A 64 -7.73 -1.20 6.58
C LEU A 64 -8.31 -1.87 5.34
N HIS A 65 -9.62 -1.83 5.22
CA HIS A 65 -10.37 -2.33 4.08
C HIS A 65 -11.41 -1.28 3.71
N GLY A 66 -11.43 -0.92 2.43
CA GLY A 66 -12.32 0.08 1.91
C GLY A 66 -12.45 0.03 0.41
N SER A 67 -13.18 1.00 -0.12
CA SER A 67 -13.31 1.26 -1.55
C SER A 67 -13.28 2.75 -1.84
N VAL A 68 -12.89 3.08 -3.06
CA VAL A 68 -12.89 4.45 -3.59
C VAL A 68 -13.63 4.42 -4.92
N VAL A 69 -14.65 5.27 -5.05
CA VAL A 69 -15.38 5.51 -6.30
C VAL A 69 -15.28 6.99 -6.62
N GLY A 70 -14.88 7.36 -7.83
CA GLY A 70 -14.82 8.74 -8.25
C GLY A 70 -14.66 8.91 -9.75
N GLY A 71 -14.50 10.17 -10.13
CA GLY A 71 -14.43 10.61 -11.52
C GLY A 71 -15.68 11.40 -11.95
N PRO A 72 -15.65 12.00 -13.16
CA PRO A 72 -14.51 12.07 -14.08
C PRO A 72 -13.39 12.99 -13.55
N GLY A 73 -12.19 12.88 -14.12
CA GLY A 73 -11.02 13.64 -13.68
C GLY A 73 -9.82 13.54 -14.62
N LYS A 74 -8.66 14.00 -14.15
CA LYS A 74 -7.37 13.92 -14.84
C LYS A 74 -6.34 13.24 -13.96
N VAL A 75 -5.48 12.45 -14.58
CA VAL A 75 -4.34 11.81 -13.93
C VAL A 75 -3.06 12.12 -14.68
N SER A 76 -1.94 12.35 -13.99
CA SER A 76 -0.64 12.47 -14.65
C SER A 76 -0.12 11.10 -15.08
N SER A 77 0.55 11.02 -16.23
CA SER A 77 1.22 9.78 -16.66
C SER A 77 2.29 9.31 -15.68
N SER A 78 2.86 10.25 -14.89
CA SER A 78 3.77 9.92 -13.79
C SER A 78 3.10 9.11 -12.68
N LEU A 79 1.84 9.39 -12.33
CA LEU A 79 1.12 8.63 -11.30
C LEU A 79 0.73 7.25 -11.82
N VAL A 80 0.26 7.17 -13.06
CA VAL A 80 -0.06 5.90 -13.72
C VAL A 80 1.18 5.00 -13.75
N ARG A 81 2.33 5.54 -14.15
CA ARG A 81 3.59 4.80 -14.17
C ARG A 81 4.04 4.38 -12.77
N ALA A 82 3.99 5.28 -11.78
CA ALA A 82 4.37 4.97 -10.41
C ALA A 82 3.48 3.86 -9.81
N ALA A 83 2.19 3.84 -10.14
CA ALA A 83 1.28 2.77 -9.71
C ALA A 83 1.62 1.41 -10.36
N VAL A 84 2.10 1.40 -11.61
CA VAL A 84 2.59 0.17 -12.25
C VAL A 84 3.91 -0.28 -11.62
N GLU A 85 4.85 0.64 -11.42
CA GLU A 85 6.20 0.35 -10.95
C GLU A 85 6.23 -0.11 -9.49
N HIS A 86 5.58 0.63 -8.60
CA HIS A 86 5.64 0.41 -7.15
C HIS A 86 4.46 -0.39 -6.61
N LEU A 87 3.26 -0.15 -7.12
CA LEU A 87 2.06 -0.87 -6.66
C LEU A 87 1.76 -2.12 -7.50
N HIS A 88 2.61 -2.44 -8.47
CA HIS A 88 2.46 -3.61 -9.34
C HIS A 88 1.08 -3.72 -10.00
N LEU A 89 0.45 -2.56 -10.29
CA LEU A 89 -0.81 -2.54 -11.03
C LEU A 89 -0.61 -2.99 -12.47
N GLN A 90 -1.58 -3.69 -13.01
CA GLN A 90 -1.59 -4.06 -14.41
C GLN A 90 -1.79 -2.81 -15.28
N PRO A 91 -0.88 -2.50 -16.22
CA PRO A 91 -1.09 -1.40 -17.15
C PRO A 91 -2.17 -1.74 -18.17
N GLY A 92 -2.91 -0.71 -18.60
CA GLY A 92 -3.79 -0.77 -19.77
C GLY A 92 -3.05 -0.86 -21.11
N PRO A 93 -3.77 -1.01 -22.23
CA PRO A 93 -3.17 -1.08 -23.57
C PRO A 93 -2.65 0.28 -24.06
N ARG A 94 -3.05 1.38 -23.42
CA ARG A 94 -2.67 2.74 -23.79
C ARG A 94 -1.28 3.06 -23.25
N SER A 95 -0.41 3.57 -24.13
CA SER A 95 0.89 4.14 -23.75
C SER A 95 0.77 5.65 -23.57
N PHE A 96 1.59 6.22 -22.69
CA PHE A 96 1.57 7.63 -22.36
C PHE A 96 2.97 8.23 -22.54
N ALA A 97 3.05 9.43 -23.09
CA ALA A 97 4.30 10.17 -23.10
C ALA A 97 4.63 10.68 -21.69
N PRO A 98 5.93 10.89 -21.38
CA PRO A 98 6.33 11.52 -20.14
C PRO A 98 5.69 12.91 -20.01
N ARG A 99 5.05 13.18 -18.86
CA ARG A 99 4.35 14.45 -18.53
C ARG A 99 2.96 14.64 -19.15
N ASP A 100 2.39 13.61 -19.77
CA ASP A 100 1.00 13.65 -20.20
C ASP A 100 0.03 13.76 -19.02
N PHE A 101 -1.09 14.44 -19.27
CA PHE A 101 -2.28 14.37 -18.44
C PHE A 101 -3.35 13.60 -19.21
N VAL A 102 -3.87 12.56 -18.56
CA VAL A 102 -4.84 11.64 -19.14
C VAL A 102 -6.17 11.91 -18.47
N SER A 103 -7.19 12.24 -19.25
CA SER A 103 -8.56 12.26 -18.72
C SER A 103 -9.01 10.84 -18.41
N TYR A 104 -9.72 10.68 -17.30
CA TYR A 104 -10.38 9.43 -16.96
C TYR A 104 -11.84 9.72 -16.63
N ASP A 105 -12.70 8.74 -16.90
CA ASP A 105 -14.13 8.84 -16.61
C ASP A 105 -14.47 8.18 -15.28
N ARG A 106 -13.73 7.12 -14.93
CA ARG A 106 -13.99 6.33 -13.73
C ARG A 106 -12.71 5.96 -13.02
N LEU A 107 -12.69 6.24 -11.71
CA LEU A 107 -11.77 5.68 -10.72
C LEU A 107 -12.62 4.82 -9.78
N ALA A 108 -12.38 3.51 -9.74
CA ALA A 108 -13.17 2.59 -8.92
C ALA A 108 -12.34 1.40 -8.46
N PHE A 109 -11.98 1.37 -7.18
CA PHE A 109 -11.24 0.23 -6.63
C PHE A 109 -11.58 -0.07 -5.17
N ALA A 110 -11.50 -1.34 -4.80
CA ALA A 110 -11.40 -1.80 -3.43
C ALA A 110 -9.93 -1.94 -3.03
N PHE A 111 -9.65 -1.73 -1.75
CA PHE A 111 -8.31 -1.85 -1.20
C PHE A 111 -8.31 -2.60 0.13
N VAL A 112 -7.31 -3.44 0.32
CA VAL A 112 -6.99 -4.09 1.60
C VAL A 112 -5.55 -3.78 1.95
N LEU A 113 -5.32 -3.39 3.20
CA LEU A 113 -4.01 -3.11 3.76
C LEU A 113 -3.91 -3.80 5.12
N ASN A 114 -2.98 -4.74 5.27
CA ASN A 114 -2.67 -5.37 6.55
C ASN A 114 -1.19 -5.84 6.61
N PRO A 115 -0.60 -6.05 7.80
CA PRO A 115 0.79 -6.48 7.95
C PRO A 115 1.13 -7.83 7.31
N LYS A 116 0.16 -8.74 7.19
CA LYS A 116 0.38 -10.11 6.73
C LYS A 116 0.40 -10.19 5.20
N ASP A 117 -0.62 -9.62 4.57
CA ASP A 117 -0.85 -9.72 3.14
C ASP A 117 -0.36 -8.46 2.40
N GLY A 118 -0.01 -7.38 3.10
CA GLY A 118 0.42 -6.12 2.49
C GLY A 118 -0.74 -5.27 1.97
N LEU A 119 -0.47 -4.49 0.94
CA LEU A 119 -1.42 -3.67 0.21
C LEU A 119 -1.86 -4.37 -1.08
N VAL A 120 -3.17 -4.51 -1.25
CA VAL A 120 -3.82 -5.04 -2.46
C VAL A 120 -4.88 -4.06 -2.92
N LEU A 121 -4.84 -3.71 -4.20
CA LEU A 121 -5.85 -2.92 -4.91
C LEU A 121 -6.48 -3.76 -6.03
N ALA A 122 -7.81 -3.73 -6.13
CA ALA A 122 -8.58 -4.41 -7.18
C ALA A 122 -9.82 -3.59 -7.55
N GLY A 123 -10.48 -3.87 -8.68
CA GLY A 123 -11.79 -3.28 -8.96
C GLY A 123 -12.82 -3.58 -7.85
N ILE A 124 -13.81 -2.71 -7.67
CA ILE A 124 -14.73 -2.75 -6.51
C ILE A 124 -15.49 -4.08 -6.41
N ASP A 125 -15.87 -4.66 -7.54
CA ASP A 125 -16.61 -5.94 -7.59
C ASP A 125 -15.73 -7.12 -8.01
N TRP A 126 -14.44 -7.11 -7.65
CA TRP A 126 -13.47 -8.12 -8.11
C TRP A 126 -13.87 -9.58 -7.80
N GLN A 127 -14.75 -9.81 -6.83
CA GLN A 127 -15.29 -11.15 -6.52
C GLN A 127 -16.31 -11.63 -7.57
N SER A 128 -17.05 -10.71 -8.17
CA SER A 128 -18.10 -11.00 -9.16
C SER A 128 -17.64 -10.75 -10.59
N VAL A 129 -16.72 -9.80 -10.80
CA VAL A 129 -16.14 -9.45 -12.09
C VAL A 129 -14.62 -9.43 -11.96
N PRO A 130 -13.95 -10.56 -12.26
CA PRO A 130 -12.50 -10.60 -12.33
C PRO A 130 -11.97 -9.53 -13.29
N ASP A 131 -10.85 -8.90 -12.92
CA ASP A 131 -10.13 -7.93 -13.76
C ASP A 131 -10.88 -6.64 -14.12
N GLN A 132 -11.90 -6.25 -13.33
CA GLN A 132 -12.50 -4.91 -13.45
C GLN A 132 -11.41 -3.82 -13.29
N PRO A 133 -11.35 -2.83 -14.19
CA PRO A 133 -10.32 -1.80 -14.13
C PRO A 133 -10.47 -0.91 -12.91
N ILE A 134 -9.34 -0.51 -12.34
CA ILE A 134 -9.23 0.48 -11.27
C ILE A 134 -9.43 1.89 -11.82
N LEU A 135 -8.93 2.14 -13.04
CA LEU A 135 -9.01 3.43 -13.72
C LEU A 135 -9.33 3.21 -15.20
N SER A 136 -10.31 3.94 -15.74
CA SER A 136 -10.68 3.88 -17.16
C SER A 136 -11.12 5.24 -17.70
N ASP A 137 -10.91 5.47 -19.00
CA ASP A 137 -11.38 6.65 -19.75
C ASP A 137 -12.72 6.42 -20.46
N GLY A 138 -13.57 5.57 -19.87
CA GLY A 138 -14.88 5.20 -20.41
C GLY A 138 -14.83 4.09 -21.46
N GLU A 139 -13.81 4.12 -22.33
CA GLU A 139 -13.64 3.15 -23.41
C GLU A 139 -12.53 2.14 -23.13
N THR A 140 -11.43 2.58 -22.51
CA THR A 140 -10.24 1.76 -22.31
C THR A 140 -9.81 1.70 -20.84
N PRO A 141 -9.36 0.54 -20.36
CA PRO A 141 -8.74 0.45 -19.05
C PRO A 141 -7.38 1.15 -19.08
N LEU A 142 -7.13 2.06 -18.15
CA LEU A 142 -5.83 2.70 -17.96
C LEU A 142 -4.98 1.94 -16.92
N LEU A 143 -5.64 1.47 -15.85
CA LEU A 143 -5.03 0.64 -14.81
C LEU A 143 -5.99 -0.49 -14.40
N GLY A 144 -5.45 -1.70 -14.30
CA GLY A 144 -6.10 -2.87 -13.73
C GLY A 144 -5.71 -3.12 -12.27
N ARG A 145 -6.03 -4.32 -11.78
CA ARG A 145 -5.70 -4.74 -10.42
C ARG A 145 -4.20 -4.89 -10.17
N THR A 146 -3.86 -4.98 -8.89
CA THR A 146 -2.54 -5.37 -8.40
C THR A 146 -2.26 -6.81 -8.83
N ARG A 147 -1.08 -7.06 -9.42
CA ARG A 147 -0.66 -8.42 -9.83
C ARG A 147 -0.16 -9.27 -8.67
N GLN A 148 0.43 -8.61 -7.68
CA GLN A 148 0.99 -9.22 -6.47
C GLN A 148 0.86 -8.23 -5.33
N ALA A 149 0.57 -8.69 -4.12
CA ALA A 149 0.48 -7.77 -2.99
C ALA A 149 1.80 -7.02 -2.78
N CYS A 150 1.71 -5.72 -2.50
CA CYS A 150 2.87 -4.85 -2.33
C CYS A 150 3.06 -4.51 -0.85
N LEU A 151 4.29 -4.15 -0.47
CA LEU A 151 4.54 -3.72 0.91
C LEU A 151 3.88 -2.35 1.12
N PRO A 152 3.37 -2.03 2.32
CA PRO A 152 2.76 -0.72 2.58
C PRO A 152 3.65 0.46 2.19
N GLN A 153 4.97 0.31 2.31
CA GLN A 153 5.96 1.32 1.97
C GLN A 153 6.01 1.62 0.46
N GLU A 154 5.63 0.69 -0.41
CA GLU A 154 5.53 0.93 -1.85
C GLU A 154 4.47 1.99 -2.17
N LEU A 155 3.46 2.19 -1.33
CA LEU A 155 2.54 3.33 -1.47
C LEU A 155 3.26 4.66 -1.29
N VAL A 156 4.20 4.74 -0.35
CA VAL A 156 4.99 5.95 -0.15
C VAL A 156 5.88 6.21 -1.36
N HIS A 157 6.49 5.17 -1.91
CA HIS A 157 7.31 5.27 -3.12
C HIS A 157 6.48 5.65 -4.35
N ALA A 158 5.28 5.09 -4.50
CA ALA A 158 4.36 5.45 -5.58
C ALA A 158 3.93 6.92 -5.54
N MET A 159 3.78 7.49 -4.34
CA MET A 159 3.37 8.90 -4.16
C MET A 159 4.55 9.87 -4.22
N VAL A 160 5.79 9.40 -3.98
CA VAL A 160 7.01 10.22 -4.05
C VAL A 160 8.16 9.45 -4.71
N PRO A 161 8.13 9.27 -6.05
CA PRO A 161 9.05 8.37 -6.76
C PRO A 161 10.50 8.88 -6.87
N ASN A 162 10.77 10.16 -6.58
CA ASN A 162 12.07 10.80 -6.77
C ASN A 162 12.79 11.13 -5.44
N VAL A 163 12.96 10.15 -4.56
CA VAL A 163 13.83 10.31 -3.40
C VAL A 163 14.78 9.13 -3.31
N SER A 164 16.01 9.35 -3.74
CA SER A 164 17.15 8.57 -3.28
C SER A 164 17.39 8.86 -1.80
N VAL A 165 17.57 7.80 -1.00
CA VAL A 165 17.98 7.74 0.41
C VAL A 165 16.84 7.44 1.41
N HIS A 166 17.14 6.51 2.32
CA HIS A 166 16.35 5.79 3.33
C HIS A 166 15.57 6.63 4.39
N VAL A 167 15.09 7.83 4.06
CA VAL A 167 14.21 8.65 4.93
C VAL A 167 13.09 9.22 4.07
N PRO A 168 11.81 9.25 4.53
CA PRO A 168 10.77 9.94 3.78
C PRO A 168 11.16 11.41 3.60
N ALA A 169 11.64 11.80 2.42
CA ALA A 169 12.25 13.13 2.24
C ALA A 169 11.25 14.28 2.10
N THR A 170 9.95 14.02 2.17
CA THR A 170 8.93 15.08 2.28
C THR A 170 8.14 14.93 3.57
N PRO A 171 7.73 16.04 4.22
CA PRO A 171 6.86 15.99 5.39
C PRO A 171 5.55 15.21 5.15
N GLN A 172 5.05 15.21 3.93
CA GLN A 172 3.86 14.48 3.48
C GLN A 172 4.12 12.98 3.44
N ALA A 173 5.24 12.55 2.86
CA ALA A 173 5.64 11.14 2.86
C ALA A 173 5.91 10.62 4.27
N ASP A 174 6.58 11.41 5.12
CA ASP A 174 6.80 11.06 6.53
C ASP A 174 5.47 10.92 7.29
N ARG A 175 4.54 11.86 7.07
CA ARG A 175 3.21 11.80 7.66
C ARG A 175 2.47 10.54 7.22
N LEU A 176 2.50 10.19 5.93
CA LEU A 176 1.87 8.97 5.42
C LEU A 176 2.51 7.73 6.03
N ALA A 177 3.84 7.63 6.02
CA ALA A 177 4.61 6.51 6.56
C ALA A 177 4.36 6.27 8.06
N ARG A 178 4.08 7.33 8.82
CA ARG A 178 3.73 7.24 10.25
C ARG A 178 2.41 6.53 10.53
N TYR A 179 1.48 6.52 9.57
CA TYR A 179 0.18 5.85 9.73
C TYR A 179 0.17 4.43 9.17
N LEU A 180 1.11 4.07 8.30
CA LEU A 180 1.14 2.76 7.68
C LEU A 180 1.53 1.64 8.67
N PRO A 181 1.07 0.40 8.41
CA PRO A 181 1.50 -0.76 9.17
C PRO A 181 3.02 -0.91 9.12
N THR A 182 3.62 -1.22 10.27
CA THR A 182 5.00 -1.70 10.33
C THR A 182 4.99 -3.20 10.01
N LEU A 183 5.77 -3.61 9.02
CA LEU A 183 6.09 -5.02 8.86
C LEU A 183 7.03 -5.37 10.01
N ASP A 184 6.64 -6.31 10.86
CA ASP A 184 7.58 -6.93 11.79
C ASP A 184 8.54 -7.76 10.94
N VAL A 185 9.67 -7.16 10.58
CA VAL A 185 10.82 -7.92 10.10
C VAL A 185 11.29 -8.71 11.31
N VAL A 186 10.83 -9.96 11.43
CA VAL A 186 11.47 -10.92 12.34
C VAL A 186 12.93 -10.98 11.86
N PRO A 187 13.90 -10.52 12.65
CA PRO A 187 15.29 -10.65 12.26
C PRO A 187 15.53 -12.14 12.08
N ALA A 188 15.99 -12.54 10.89
CA ALA A 188 16.39 -13.90 10.63
C ALA A 188 17.25 -14.35 11.82
N ALA A 189 16.77 -15.36 12.54
CA ALA A 189 17.50 -15.93 13.65
C ALA A 189 18.90 -16.23 13.12
N LYS A 190 19.92 -15.60 13.73
CA LYS A 190 21.31 -15.90 13.43
C LYS A 190 21.49 -17.40 13.60
N GLU A 191 21.55 -18.14 12.50
CA GLU A 191 22.12 -19.48 12.48
C GLU A 191 23.55 -19.33 12.99
N HIS A 192 23.74 -19.62 14.28
CA HIS A 192 25.06 -19.83 14.85
C HIS A 192 25.58 -21.16 14.33
N GLY A 193 26.05 -21.15 13.08
CA GLY A 193 26.95 -22.14 12.55
C GLY A 193 28.32 -21.96 13.20
N HIS A 194 28.47 -22.35 14.47
CA HIS A 194 29.78 -22.63 15.02
C HIS A 194 30.27 -23.96 14.42
N SER A 195 30.90 -23.83 13.25
CA SER A 195 31.88 -24.77 12.75
C SER A 195 32.96 -24.95 13.83
N ARG A 196 32.89 -26.07 14.54
CA ARG A 196 33.96 -26.51 15.44
C ARG A 196 34.76 -27.56 14.67
N ILE A 197 35.74 -27.07 13.90
CA ILE A 197 36.87 -27.86 13.43
C ILE A 197 37.65 -28.25 14.69
N ALA A 198 37.46 -29.47 15.17
CA ALA A 198 38.38 -30.09 16.11
C ALA A 198 39.37 -30.91 15.28
N ALA A 199 40.52 -30.30 14.99
CA ALA A 199 41.73 -31.04 14.71
C ALA A 199 42.38 -31.36 16.06
N GLU A 200 42.52 -32.65 16.37
CA GLU A 200 43.42 -33.11 17.43
C GLU A 200 44.30 -34.27 16.92
N PRO A 201 45.49 -34.42 17.52
CA PRO A 201 46.69 -34.81 16.79
C PRO A 201 47.06 -36.29 16.99
N ASN A 202 47.89 -36.73 16.05
CA ASN A 202 48.54 -38.02 15.94
C ASN A 202 49.49 -38.26 17.14
N GLU A 203 49.15 -39.18 18.06
CA GLU A 203 50.08 -39.73 19.05
C GLU A 203 50.26 -41.25 18.85
N THR A 204 51.48 -41.59 18.46
CA THR A 204 52.05 -42.93 18.29
C THR A 204 52.19 -43.65 19.65
N PRO A 205 51.85 -44.95 19.79
CA PRO A 205 52.14 -45.67 21.02
C PRO A 205 53.59 -46.19 21.05
N GLN A 206 54.34 -45.87 22.11
CA GLN A 206 55.56 -46.59 22.49
C GLN A 206 55.22 -47.87 23.28
N PRO A 207 56.01 -48.95 23.16
CA PRO A 207 55.79 -50.20 23.89
C PRO A 207 56.60 -50.25 25.21
N ARG A 208 55.97 -50.80 26.25
CA ARG A 208 56.56 -51.37 27.49
C ARG A 208 55.52 -52.37 28.02
N HIS A 209 55.77 -53.61 28.43
CA HIS A 209 56.95 -54.40 28.77
C HIS A 209 56.70 -55.86 28.35
#